data_AF-A0A959P0R7-F1
#
_entry.id   AF-A0A959P0R7-F1
#
_cell.length_a   1.000
_cell.length_b   1.000
_cell.length_c   1.000
_cell.angle_alpha   90.00
_cell.angle_beta   90.00
_cell.angle_gamma   90.00
#
_symmetry.space_group_name_H-M   'P 1'
#
loop_
_entity.id
_entity.type
_entity.pdbx_description
1 polymer ?
#
loop_
_entity_poly.entity_id
_entity_poly.type
_entity_poly.pdbx_seq_one_letter_code
_entity_poly.pdbx_strand_id
1 'polypeptide(L)'
;MAIVTEKIINLVITEGQRKQRIDSYLANCLEHTTRSRIQKLLKNNLITVNDKIVKANYLIEPKDKIKITIPVSPRPDKVEAEDIPLNIIYEDDYLIIV
;
A
#
# COMPACT_ATOMS: atom_id res chain seq x y z
N MET A 1 18.12 4.50 15.12
CA MET A 1 16.92 4.09 14.35
C MET A 1 15.93 5.24 14.41
N ALA A 2 15.87 6.09 13.38
CA ALA A 2 14.93 7.19 13.34
C ALA A 2 13.90 6.88 12.24
N ILE A 3 12.76 6.31 12.63
CA ILE A 3 11.55 6.37 11.82
C ILE A 3 11.00 7.77 12.11
N VAL A 4 11.11 8.67 11.14
CA VAL A 4 10.78 10.09 11.35
C VAL A 4 9.29 10.34 11.06
N THR A 5 8.66 9.54 10.19
CA THR A 5 7.20 9.64 9.91
C THR A 5 6.65 8.33 9.32
N GLU A 6 5.41 7.99 9.64
CA GLU A 6 4.66 6.88 9.04
C GLU A 6 3.50 7.44 8.22
N LYS A 7 3.37 7.03 6.95
CA LYS A 7 2.19 7.34 6.14
C LYS A 7 1.23 6.16 6.17
N ILE A 8 0.01 6.38 6.64
CA ILE A 8 -1.06 5.36 6.67
C ILE A 8 -2.04 5.62 5.52
N ILE A 9 -2.33 4.59 4.73
CA ILE A 9 -3.33 4.61 3.65
C ILE A 9 -4.39 3.55 3.99
N ASN A 10 -5.66 3.94 3.95
CA ASN A 10 -6.79 3.03 4.16
C ASN A 10 -7.57 2.87 2.86
N LEU A 11 -7.88 1.63 2.48
CA LEU A 11 -8.67 1.27 1.30
C LEU A 11 -9.79 0.32 1.75
N VAL A 12 -10.96 0.43 1.10
CA VAL A 12 -12.09 -0.47 1.35
C VAL A 12 -12.49 -1.10 0.03
N ILE A 13 -12.58 -2.44 0.00
CA ILE A 13 -13.01 -3.16 -1.20
C ILE A 13 -14.53 -3.05 -1.38
N THR A 14 -14.96 -2.57 -2.54
CA THR A 14 -16.37 -2.40 -2.92
C THR A 14 -17.07 -3.74 -3.18
N GLU A 15 -18.39 -3.78 -2.96
CA GLU A 15 -19.24 -4.89 -3.40
C GLU A 15 -19.29 -4.90 -4.94
N GLY A 16 -18.68 -5.91 -5.56
CA GLY A 16 -18.54 -6.01 -7.02
C GLY A 16 -17.09 -6.26 -7.45
N GLN A 17 -16.12 -6.00 -6.57
CA GLN A 17 -14.73 -6.28 -6.88
C GLN A 17 -14.49 -7.78 -6.97
N ARG A 18 -13.84 -8.20 -8.07
CA ARG A 18 -13.48 -9.61 -8.26
C ARG A 18 -12.40 -10.02 -7.26
N LYS A 19 -12.52 -11.25 -6.74
CA LYS A 19 -11.48 -11.86 -5.92
C LYS A 19 -10.18 -11.90 -6.71
N GLN A 20 -9.16 -11.24 -6.18
CA GLN A 20 -7.81 -11.22 -6.72
C GLN A 20 -6.81 -11.13 -5.59
N ARG A 21 -5.53 -11.37 -5.89
CA ARG A 21 -4.49 -11.27 -4.87
C ARG A 21 -4.27 -9.83 -4.45
N ILE A 22 -4.04 -9.61 -3.16
CA ILE A 22 -3.79 -8.29 -2.59
C ILE A 22 -2.57 -7.60 -3.23
N ASP A 23 -1.52 -8.34 -3.57
CA ASP A 23 -0.34 -7.77 -4.19
C ASP A 23 -0.62 -7.21 -5.59
N SER A 24 -1.37 -7.94 -6.42
CA SER A 24 -1.84 -7.49 -7.72
C SER A 24 -2.84 -6.33 -7.61
N TYR A 25 -3.79 -6.42 -6.67
CA TYR A 25 -4.76 -5.35 -6.46
C TYR A 25 -4.08 -4.03 -6.07
N LEU A 26 -3.20 -4.08 -5.07
CA LEU A 26 -2.47 -2.90 -4.62
C LEU A 26 -1.52 -2.35 -5.69
N ALA A 27 -0.94 -3.20 -6.53
CA ALA A 27 -0.09 -2.74 -7.63
C ALA A 27 -0.88 -2.01 -8.73
N ASN A 28 -2.15 -2.35 -8.90
CA ASN A 28 -3.04 -1.68 -9.84
C ASN A 28 -3.71 -0.43 -9.22
N CYS A 29 -4.00 -0.47 -7.92
CA CYS A 29 -4.66 0.62 -7.18
C CYS A 29 -3.68 1.75 -6.82
N LEU A 30 -2.41 1.41 -6.56
CA LEU A 30 -1.37 2.38 -6.27
C LEU A 30 -0.50 2.59 -7.51
N GLU A 31 -0.88 3.53 -8.37
CA GLU A 31 -0.21 3.82 -9.66
C GLU A 31 1.31 4.08 -9.54
N HIS A 32 1.79 4.51 -8.37
CA HIS A 32 3.20 4.79 -8.12
C HIS A 32 3.89 3.80 -7.16
N THR A 33 3.32 2.60 -6.96
CA THR A 33 3.93 1.55 -6.12
C THR A 33 4.28 0.31 -6.93
N THR A 34 5.56 -0.04 -6.97
CA THR A 34 6.03 -1.26 -7.62
C THR A 34 5.63 -2.52 -6.86
N ARG A 35 5.45 -3.65 -7.57
CA ARG A 35 5.18 -4.98 -6.96
C ARG A 35 6.22 -5.36 -5.91
N SER A 36 7.49 -5.04 -6.14
CA SER A 36 8.58 -5.33 -5.18
C SER A 36 8.43 -4.53 -3.88
N ARG A 37 7.93 -3.29 -3.94
CA ARG A 37 7.64 -2.48 -2.76
C ARG A 37 6.46 -3.03 -1.96
N ILE A 38 5.38 -3.44 -2.63
CA ILE A 38 4.23 -4.08 -1.96
C ILE A 38 4.65 -5.37 -1.26
N GLN A 39 5.46 -6.20 -1.92
CA GLN A 39 6.01 -7.41 -1.30
C GLN A 39 6.88 -7.11 -0.08
N LYS A 40 7.71 -6.05 -0.11
CA LYS A 40 8.47 -5.61 1.06
C LYS A 40 7.55 -5.17 2.19
N LEU A 41 6.50 -4.40 1.91
CA LEU A 41 5.54 -3.95 2.92
C LEU A 41 4.81 -5.14 3.57
N LEU A 42 4.32 -6.10 2.77
CA LEU A 42 3.71 -7.33 3.26
C LEU A 42 4.67 -8.17 4.10
N LYS A 43 5.94 -8.31 3.67
CA LYS A 43 6.98 -9.03 4.43
C LYS A 43 7.30 -8.38 5.77
N ASN A 44 7.19 -7.05 5.86
CA ASN A 44 7.40 -6.29 7.08
C ASN A 44 6.13 -6.15 7.93
N ASN A 45 5.05 -6.86 7.60
CA ASN A 45 3.75 -6.78 8.30
C ASN A 45 3.14 -5.37 8.33
N LEU A 46 3.47 -4.55 7.33
CA LEU A 46 3.01 -3.17 7.21
C LEU A 46 1.70 -3.05 6.44
N ILE A 47 1.15 -4.15 5.93
CA ILE A 47 -0.15 -4.23 5.29
C ILE A 47 -1.04 -5.17 6.08
N THR A 48 -2.19 -4.68 6.49
CA THR A 48 -3.20 -5.44 7.23
C THR A 48 -4.54 -5.39 6.53
N VAL A 49 -5.29 -6.49 6.59
CA VAL A 49 -6.67 -6.57 6.11
C VAL A 49 -7.56 -6.86 7.30
N ASN A 50 -8.56 -6.02 7.56
CA ASN A 50 -9.44 -6.11 8.72
C ASN A 50 -8.64 -6.24 10.04
N ASP A 51 -7.59 -5.43 10.15
CA ASP A 51 -6.62 -5.41 11.26
C ASP A 51 -5.83 -6.72 11.48
N LYS A 52 -5.82 -7.62 10.48
CA LYS A 52 -5.00 -8.84 10.47
C LYS A 52 -3.85 -8.74 9.48
N ILE A 53 -2.67 -9.21 9.87
CA ILE A 53 -1.51 -9.31 8.98
C ILE A 53 -1.81 -10.37 7.91
N VAL A 54 -1.59 -10.02 6.65
CA VAL A 54 -1.81 -10.91 5.51
C VAL A 54 -0.55 -11.11 4.68
N LYS A 55 -0.50 -12.24 3.96
CA LYS A 55 0.56 -12.53 2.99
C LYS A 55 0.18 -12.04 1.60
N ALA A 56 1.14 -11.95 0.69
CA ALA A 56 0.94 -11.51 -0.70
C ALA A 56 -0.08 -12.34 -1.49
N ASN A 57 -0.31 -13.59 -1.10
CA ASN A 57 -1.29 -14.49 -1.72
C ASN A 57 -2.70 -14.34 -1.15
N TYR A 58 -2.94 -13.42 -0.23
CA TYR A 58 -4.28 -13.16 0.30
C TYR A 58 -5.22 -12.73 -0.83
N LEU A 59 -6.36 -13.39 -0.93
CA LEU A 59 -7.41 -13.05 -1.87
C LEU A 59 -8.31 -12.01 -1.24
N ILE A 60 -8.38 -10.83 -1.86
CA ILE A 60 -9.26 -9.77 -1.38
C ILE A 60 -10.72 -10.19 -1.51
N GLU A 61 -11.50 -9.83 -0.50
CA GLU A 61 -12.95 -10.03 -0.49
C GLU A 61 -13.67 -8.68 -0.44
N PRO A 62 -14.89 -8.59 -0.99
CA PRO A 62 -15.73 -7.42 -0.80
C PRO A 62 -15.85 -7.06 0.68
N LYS A 63 -15.83 -5.75 0.99
CA LYS A 63 -15.83 -5.17 2.35
C LYS A 63 -14.52 -5.28 3.13
N ASP A 64 -13.47 -5.87 2.54
CA ASP A 64 -12.16 -5.88 3.19
C ASP A 64 -11.63 -4.47 3.38
N LYS A 65 -11.19 -4.18 4.61
CA LYS A 65 -10.53 -2.93 4.98
C LYS A 65 -9.03 -3.14 4.97
N ILE A 66 -8.36 -2.60 3.95
CA ILE A 66 -6.91 -2.69 3.80
C ILE A 66 -6.26 -1.45 4.39
N LYS A 67 -5.33 -1.63 5.31
CA LYS A 67 -4.52 -0.57 5.91
C LYS A 67 -3.06 -0.80 5.54
N ILE A 68 -2.43 0.21 4.98
CA ILE A 68 -1.06 0.18 4.47
C ILE A 68 -0.25 1.22 5.22
N THR A 69 0.80 0.78 5.90
CA THR A 69 1.72 1.65 6.64
C THR A 69 3.01 1.76 5.84
N ILE A 70 3.32 2.93 5.32
CA ILE A 70 4.53 3.17 4.54
C ILE A 70 5.51 3.92 5.45
N PRO A 71 6.57 3.25 5.94
CA PRO A 71 7.60 3.93 6.72
C PRO A 71 8.35 4.90 5.82
N VAL A 72 8.39 6.17 6.23
CA VAL A 72 9.20 7.20 5.59
C VAL A 72 10.49 7.31 6.41
N SER A 73 11.54 6.61 5.97
CA SER A 73 12.86 6.79 6.56
C SER A 73 13.53 8.04 5.97
N PRO A 74 14.26 8.83 6.79
CA PRO A 74 15.18 9.83 6.26
C PRO A 74 16.22 9.09 5.40
N ARG A 75 16.35 9.49 4.13
CA ARG A 75 17.32 8.90 3.21
C ARG A 75 18.73 9.04 3.82
N PRO A 76 19.55 7.98 3.92
CA PRO A 76 20.99 8.17 4.09
C PRO A 76 21.55 8.82 2.81
N ASP A 77 22.38 9.85 2.96
CA ASP A 77 22.89 10.78 1.93
C ASP A 77 23.74 10.18 0.77
N LYS A 78 23.55 8.90 0.42
CA LYS A 78 24.21 8.27 -0.74
C LYS A 78 23.31 7.23 -1.38
N VAL A 79 22.41 7.66 -2.27
CA VAL A 79 21.88 6.81 -3.33
C VAL A 79 21.53 7.72 -4.51
N GLU A 80 21.95 7.33 -5.70
CA GLU A 80 21.57 7.90 -6.98
C GLU A 80 20.07 8.18 -7.03
N ALA A 81 19.69 9.24 -7.75
CA ALA A 81 18.31 9.66 -7.90
C ALA A 81 17.49 8.56 -8.57
N GLU A 82 16.84 7.70 -7.77
CA GLU A 82 15.61 7.07 -8.23
C GLU A 82 14.59 8.19 -8.35
N ASP A 83 14.45 8.68 -9.58
CA ASP A 83 13.47 9.64 -10.05
C ASP A 83 12.08 9.01 -9.94
N ILE A 84 11.58 8.95 -8.70
CA ILE A 84 10.21 8.55 -8.39
C ILE A 84 9.50 9.84 -8.02
N PRO A 85 8.84 10.52 -8.98
CA PRO A 85 7.99 11.64 -8.66
C PRO A 85 6.84 11.07 -7.84
N LEU A 86 6.92 11.24 -6.51
CA LEU A 86 5.80 11.03 -5.61
C LEU A 86 4.84 12.19 -5.83
N ASN A 87 4.13 12.17 -6.96
CA ASN A 87 2.97 13.00 -7.17
C ASN A 87 1.81 12.36 -6.41
N ILE A 88 1.93 12.29 -5.09
CA ILE A 88 0.80 12.04 -4.22
C ILE A 88 0.05 13.37 -4.22
N ILE A 89 -0.66 13.64 -5.30
CA ILE A 89 -1.68 14.68 -5.31
C ILE A 89 -2.62 14.29 -4.18
N TYR A 90 -2.64 15.13 -3.16
CA TYR A 90 -3.61 15.03 -2.09
C TYR A 90 -4.98 15.10 -2.76
N GLU A 91 -5.74 14.02 -2.69
CA GLU A 91 -7.18 14.05 -2.86
C GLU A 91 -7.74 13.43 -1.58
N ASP A 92 -8.16 14.32 -0.69
CA ASP A 92 -8.95 13.98 0.49
C ASP A 92 -10.17 13.13 0.07
N ASP A 93 -10.52 12.15 0.90
CA ASP A 93 -11.80 11.43 0.88
C ASP A 93 -12.17 10.53 -0.32
N TYR A 94 -11.22 10.10 -1.16
CA TYR A 94 -11.56 9.17 -2.24
C TYR A 94 -11.43 7.70 -1.84
N LEU A 95 -12.56 7.18 -1.39
CA LEU A 95 -13.03 5.84 -1.70
C LEU A 95 -12.78 5.60 -3.22
N ILE A 96 -11.74 4.84 -3.58
CA ILE A 96 -11.64 4.31 -4.94
C ILE A 96 -12.78 3.30 -5.09
N ILE A 97 -13.90 3.79 -5.64
CA ILE A 97 -14.98 2.97 -6.17
C ILE A 97 -14.50 2.46 -7.52
N VAL A 98 -14.15 1.18 -7.60
CA VAL A 98 -14.13 0.43 -8.86
C VAL A 98 -15.34 -0.49 -8.87
#